data_AF-A0A813DG27-F1
#
_entry.id   AF-A0A813DG27-F1
#
_cell.length_a   1.000
_cell.length_b   1.000
_cell.length_c   1.000
_cell.angle_alpha   90.00
_cell.angle_beta   90.00
_cell.angle_gamma   90.00
#
_symmetry.space_group_name_H-M   'P 1'
#
loop_
_entity.id
_entity.type
_entity.pdbx_description
1 polymer ?
#
loop_
_entity_poly.entity_id
_entity_poly.type
_entity_poly.pdbx_seq_one_letter_code
_entity_poly.pdbx_strand_id
1 'polypeptide(L)'
;MHLSPSRLRSRMFRSLELSRVSPKPRGLPGRNITDGRAMMCSVLTLSIGNNQGMGDVEYGKIYDIYFPPAYLRLFDGPNCNVVDMWRILNRGMSDGGLIVGTIIKPKLGLQPKPFGEACYAFWQGGDFIKNEELQGNQVFCQMNVCIPDVVKAMRAAIKETGSSKLFSANITADDPSEMIARGKYVLSQRQRHPHWHHELWQDGG
;
A
#
# COMPACT_ATOMS: atom_id res chain seq x y z
N MET A 1 -47.16 11.07 -14.42
CA MET A 1 -46.51 9.79 -14.80
C MET A 1 -46.04 9.10 -13.54
N HIS A 2 -46.79 8.09 -13.08
CA HIS A 2 -46.50 7.32 -11.87
C HIS A 2 -45.65 6.12 -12.27
N LEU A 3 -44.36 6.12 -11.94
CA LEU A 3 -43.49 4.97 -12.18
C LEU A 3 -43.58 4.03 -10.98
N SER A 4 -43.99 2.79 -11.23
CA SER A 4 -44.13 1.74 -10.22
C SER A 4 -42.80 1.43 -9.50
N PRO A 5 -42.79 1.30 -8.16
CA PRO A 5 -41.61 0.96 -7.35
C PRO A 5 -40.91 -0.35 -7.75
N SER A 6 -41.62 -1.28 -8.41
CA SER A 6 -41.06 -2.58 -8.77
C SER A 6 -40.02 -2.52 -9.90
N ARG A 7 -39.98 -1.45 -10.71
CA ARG A 7 -38.99 -1.28 -11.78
C ARG A 7 -37.63 -0.75 -11.31
N LEU A 8 -37.55 -0.16 -10.12
CA LEU A 8 -36.29 0.33 -9.52
C LEU A 8 -35.55 -0.78 -8.75
N ARG A 9 -36.27 -1.75 -8.17
CA ARG A 9 -35.69 -2.81 -7.32
C ARG A 9 -34.76 -3.79 -8.05
N SER A 10 -34.99 -4.10 -9.33
CA SER A 10 -34.25 -5.17 -10.03
C SER A 10 -32.98 -4.73 -10.76
N ARG A 11 -32.74 -3.42 -10.94
CA ARG A 11 -31.53 -2.93 -11.64
C ARG A 11 -30.37 -2.56 -10.71
N MET A 12 -30.62 -2.34 -9.42
CA MET A 12 -29.62 -1.78 -8.50
C MET A 12 -28.55 -2.80 -8.06
N PHE A 13 -28.84 -4.10 -8.13
CA PHE A 13 -28.02 -5.14 -7.48
C PHE A 13 -27.16 -6.00 -8.42
N ARG A 14 -27.17 -5.74 -9.74
CA ARG A 14 -26.41 -6.57 -10.71
C ARG A 14 -25.05 -6.02 -11.13
N SER A 15 -24.75 -4.77 -10.81
CA SER A 15 -23.44 -4.10 -10.98
C SER A 15 -23.70 -2.62 -10.68
N LEU A 16 -22.91 -2.02 -9.77
CA LEU A 16 -22.90 -0.56 -9.67
C LEU A 16 -22.04 -0.03 -10.83
N GLU A 17 -22.60 -0.07 -12.05
CA GLU A 17 -22.04 0.67 -13.17
C GLU A 17 -22.29 2.16 -12.91
N LEU A 18 -21.29 2.86 -12.35
CA LEU A 18 -21.28 4.32 -12.24
C LEU A 18 -21.59 5.01 -13.60
N SER A 19 -21.39 4.30 -14.72
CA SER A 19 -21.72 4.68 -16.10
C SER A 19 -23.22 4.63 -16.47
N ARG A 20 -24.07 3.85 -15.79
CA ARG A 20 -25.49 3.65 -16.23
C ARG A 20 -26.50 4.59 -15.60
N VAL A 21 -26.06 5.50 -14.72
CA VAL A 21 -26.93 6.51 -14.09
C VAL A 21 -26.98 7.81 -14.93
N SER A 22 -26.14 8.00 -15.94
CA SER A 22 -26.24 9.14 -16.87
C SER A 22 -25.20 9.14 -17.99
N PRO A 23 -25.51 9.63 -19.21
CA PRO A 23 -24.54 9.80 -20.29
C PRO A 23 -23.67 11.07 -20.17
N LYS A 24 -23.42 11.59 -18.95
CA LYS A 24 -22.54 12.75 -18.71
C LYS A 24 -21.64 12.44 -17.52
N PRO A 25 -20.37 12.90 -17.50
CA PRO A 25 -19.47 12.78 -16.35
C PRO A 25 -19.99 13.71 -15.25
N ARG A 26 -21.09 13.33 -14.58
CA ARG A 26 -21.67 14.13 -13.51
C ARG A 26 -20.78 13.95 -12.30
N GLY A 27 -20.15 15.05 -11.88
CA GLY A 27 -19.25 15.17 -10.72
C GLY A 27 -19.94 14.84 -9.40
N LEU A 28 -20.38 13.59 -9.26
CA LEU A 28 -20.97 13.03 -8.04
C LEU A 28 -19.86 12.73 -7.03
N PRO A 29 -18.75 12.02 -7.37
CA PRO A 29 -17.63 11.94 -6.46
C PRO A 29 -16.99 13.31 -6.26
N GLY A 30 -16.80 13.68 -5.00
CA GLY A 30 -16.09 14.88 -4.60
C GLY A 30 -14.64 14.85 -5.09
N ARG A 31 -14.08 16.05 -5.27
CA ARG A 31 -12.68 16.27 -5.60
C ARG A 31 -12.02 17.04 -4.47
N ASN A 32 -10.74 16.82 -4.29
CA ASN A 32 -9.92 17.64 -3.41
C ASN A 32 -9.96 19.10 -3.87
N ILE A 33 -10.07 20.04 -2.92
CA ILE A 33 -10.05 21.48 -3.23
C ILE A 33 -8.65 21.93 -3.66
N THR A 34 -7.61 21.29 -3.12
CA THR A 34 -6.21 21.70 -3.29
C THR A 34 -5.62 21.37 -4.66
N ASP A 35 -6.00 20.22 -5.24
CA ASP A 35 -5.39 19.71 -6.47
C ASP A 35 -6.42 19.17 -7.48
N GLY A 36 -7.71 19.23 -7.16
CA GLY A 36 -8.78 18.73 -8.03
C GLY A 36 -8.77 17.22 -8.24
N ARG A 37 -7.95 16.46 -7.52
CA ARG A 37 -7.84 15.01 -7.66
C ARG A 37 -9.06 14.29 -7.10
N ALA A 38 -9.30 13.08 -7.60
CA ALA A 38 -10.36 12.23 -7.10
C ALA A 38 -9.97 11.61 -5.74
N MET A 39 -10.96 11.41 -4.87
CA MET A 39 -10.75 10.82 -3.54
C MET A 39 -11.51 9.51 -3.39
N MET A 40 -10.79 8.45 -2.97
CA MET A 40 -11.38 7.13 -2.75
C MET A 40 -12.46 7.17 -1.66
N CYS A 41 -12.28 8.00 -0.63
CA CYS A 41 -13.27 8.20 0.43
C CYS A 41 -14.64 8.60 -0.15
N SER A 42 -14.70 9.54 -1.10
CA SER A 42 -15.98 9.94 -1.70
C SER A 42 -16.61 8.81 -2.52
N VAL A 43 -15.82 8.04 -3.27
CA VAL A 43 -16.32 6.89 -4.03
C VAL A 43 -16.94 5.85 -3.09
N LEU A 44 -16.27 5.53 -1.99
CA LEU A 44 -16.76 4.58 -1.01
C LEU A 44 -17.99 5.12 -0.26
N THR A 45 -18.01 6.38 0.16
CA THR A 45 -19.20 6.96 0.81
C THR A 45 -20.44 6.88 -0.09
N LEU A 46 -20.28 7.18 -1.39
CA LEU A 46 -21.39 7.10 -2.35
C LEU A 46 -21.84 5.66 -2.63
N SER A 47 -20.89 4.72 -2.68
CA SER A 47 -21.17 3.34 -3.06
C SER A 47 -21.64 2.50 -1.87
N ILE A 48 -21.05 2.72 -0.69
CA ILE A 48 -21.19 1.88 0.51
C ILE A 48 -21.49 2.62 1.81
N GLY A 49 -21.86 3.90 1.76
CA GLY A 49 -22.16 4.67 2.97
C GLY A 49 -23.40 4.15 3.69
N ASN A 50 -24.57 4.29 3.04
CA ASN A 50 -25.86 3.99 3.67
C ASN A 50 -26.56 2.74 3.09
N ASN A 51 -26.16 2.30 1.89
CA ASN A 51 -26.89 1.30 1.11
C ASN A 51 -26.97 -0.07 1.82
N GLN A 52 -25.95 -0.41 2.62
CA GLN A 52 -25.84 -1.66 3.35
C GLN A 52 -26.71 -1.71 4.60
N GLY A 53 -27.19 -0.55 5.10
CA GLY A 53 -28.01 -0.44 6.30
C GLY A 53 -29.51 -0.32 6.02
N MET A 54 -29.94 -0.47 4.76
CA MET A 54 -31.35 -0.32 4.39
C MET A 54 -32.16 -1.54 4.87
N GLY A 55 -33.21 -1.31 5.69
CA GLY A 55 -34.08 -2.38 6.19
C GLY A 55 -34.85 -3.15 5.11
N ASP A 56 -34.96 -2.57 3.92
CA ASP A 56 -35.59 -3.16 2.74
C ASP A 56 -34.69 -4.16 1.99
N VAL A 57 -33.43 -4.32 2.41
CA VAL A 57 -32.41 -5.15 1.77
C VAL A 57 -31.89 -6.18 2.77
N GLU A 58 -32.25 -7.45 2.58
CA GLU A 58 -31.80 -8.54 3.45
C GLU A 58 -30.30 -8.83 3.32
N TYR A 59 -29.75 -8.74 2.09
CA TYR A 59 -28.33 -8.95 1.82
C TYR A 59 -27.83 -8.03 0.70
N GLY A 60 -26.77 -7.28 0.98
CA GLY A 60 -26.09 -6.42 0.02
C GLY A 60 -24.60 -6.74 -0.07
N LYS A 61 -24.11 -7.04 -1.27
CA LYS A 61 -22.68 -7.26 -1.54
C LYS A 61 -22.27 -6.54 -2.80
N ILE A 62 -21.14 -5.84 -2.75
CA ILE A 62 -20.50 -5.29 -3.94
C ILE A 62 -19.57 -6.33 -4.53
N TYR A 63 -19.70 -6.53 -5.84
CA TYR A 63 -18.86 -7.43 -6.61
C TYR A 63 -17.77 -6.68 -7.36
N ASP A 64 -18.11 -5.53 -7.93
CA ASP A 64 -17.21 -4.75 -8.76
C ASP A 64 -17.63 -3.28 -8.79
N ILE A 65 -16.67 -2.40 -9.07
CA ILE A 65 -16.87 -0.97 -9.29
C ILE A 65 -16.13 -0.61 -10.58
N TYR A 66 -16.88 -0.23 -11.60
CA TYR A 66 -16.29 0.26 -12.84
C TYR A 66 -15.84 1.72 -12.71
N PHE A 67 -14.53 1.96 -12.90
CA PHE A 67 -13.95 3.30 -12.98
C PHE A 67 -13.74 3.70 -14.45
N PRO A 68 -14.47 4.69 -14.99
CA PRO A 68 -14.24 5.18 -16.34
C PRO A 68 -12.80 5.71 -16.51
N PRO A 69 -12.11 5.47 -17.65
CA PRO A 69 -10.72 5.87 -17.83
C PRO A 69 -10.43 7.36 -17.56
N ALA A 70 -11.37 8.25 -17.89
CA ALA A 70 -11.23 9.68 -17.62
C ALA A 70 -11.27 10.02 -16.12
N TYR A 71 -12.01 9.26 -15.31
CA TYR A 71 -12.06 9.42 -13.86
C TYR A 71 -10.89 8.73 -13.18
N LEU A 72 -10.46 7.55 -13.67
CA LEU A 72 -9.29 6.84 -13.17
C LEU A 72 -8.00 7.69 -13.25
N ARG A 73 -7.85 8.49 -14.31
CA ARG A 73 -6.72 9.42 -14.49
C ARG A 73 -6.69 10.60 -13.50
N LEU A 74 -7.71 10.76 -12.66
CA LEU A 74 -7.72 11.78 -11.60
C LEU A 74 -7.07 11.31 -10.29
N PHE A 75 -6.69 10.03 -10.21
CA PHE A 75 -5.94 9.46 -9.09
C PHE A 75 -4.44 9.43 -9.41
N ASP A 76 -3.61 9.51 -8.39
CA ASP A 76 -2.14 9.43 -8.47
C ASP A 76 -1.68 8.09 -9.05
N GLY A 77 -2.46 7.04 -8.78
CA GLY A 77 -2.07 5.69 -9.11
C GLY A 77 -0.92 5.19 -8.21
N PRO A 78 -0.30 4.06 -8.58
CA PRO A 78 0.82 3.52 -7.83
C PRO A 78 2.10 4.33 -8.07
N ASN A 79 2.80 4.72 -7.00
CA ASN A 79 4.09 5.43 -7.09
C ASN A 79 5.23 4.57 -7.66
N CYS A 80 5.18 3.26 -7.45
CA CYS A 80 6.16 2.30 -7.95
C CYS A 80 5.44 1.09 -8.54
N ASN A 81 6.09 0.40 -9.47
CA ASN A 81 5.57 -0.84 -10.07
C ASN A 81 6.59 -1.99 -9.97
N VAL A 82 6.23 -3.16 -10.53
CA VAL A 82 7.07 -4.36 -10.48
C VAL A 82 8.44 -4.17 -11.15
N VAL A 83 8.51 -3.34 -12.19
CA VAL A 83 9.73 -3.03 -12.93
C VAL A 83 10.69 -2.23 -12.06
N ASP A 84 10.20 -1.33 -11.20
CA ASP A 84 11.03 -0.63 -10.22
C ASP A 84 11.62 -1.59 -9.18
N MET A 85 10.84 -2.59 -8.75
CA MET A 85 11.31 -3.63 -7.84
C MET A 85 12.40 -4.49 -8.49
N TRP A 86 12.22 -4.90 -9.74
CA TRP A 86 13.24 -5.61 -10.51
C TRP A 86 14.51 -4.78 -10.69
N ARG A 87 14.39 -3.48 -10.98
CA ARG A 87 15.52 -2.56 -11.08
C ARG A 87 16.33 -2.52 -9.78
N ILE A 88 15.66 -2.37 -8.64
CA ILE A 88 16.33 -2.35 -7.32
C ILE A 88 17.08 -3.66 -7.06
N LEU A 89 16.49 -4.79 -7.45
CA LEU A 89 17.07 -6.12 -7.31
C LEU A 89 18.11 -6.46 -8.40
N ASN A 90 18.47 -5.50 -9.27
CA ASN A 90 19.37 -5.70 -10.42
C ASN A 90 18.95 -6.84 -11.34
N ARG A 91 17.64 -6.95 -11.63
CA ARG A 91 17.05 -7.97 -12.49
C ARG A 91 16.60 -7.40 -13.84
N GLY A 92 16.29 -8.29 -14.78
CA GLY A 92 15.75 -7.91 -16.09
C GLY A 92 14.43 -7.14 -15.96
N MET A 93 14.27 -6.10 -16.77
CA MET A 93 13.13 -5.17 -16.66
C MET A 93 11.85 -5.66 -17.36
N SER A 94 11.96 -6.72 -18.16
CA SER A 94 10.84 -7.36 -18.87
C SER A 94 10.39 -8.68 -18.23
N ASP A 95 11.31 -9.39 -17.58
CA ASP A 95 11.06 -10.67 -16.89
C ASP A 95 12.05 -10.83 -15.74
N GLY A 96 11.87 -10.06 -14.67
CA GLY A 96 12.74 -10.11 -13.49
C GLY A 96 12.47 -11.31 -12.58
N GLY A 97 11.66 -12.27 -13.02
CA GLY A 97 11.37 -13.52 -12.32
C GLY A 97 10.66 -13.35 -10.96
N LEU A 98 10.58 -14.47 -10.24
CA LEU A 98 9.93 -14.55 -8.93
C LEU A 98 10.73 -13.80 -7.87
N ILE A 99 10.05 -12.95 -7.09
CA ILE A 99 10.63 -12.29 -5.92
C ILE A 99 10.19 -13.03 -4.67
N VAL A 100 11.15 -13.56 -3.92
CA VAL A 100 10.88 -14.38 -2.74
C VAL A 100 10.85 -13.50 -1.51
N GLY A 101 9.65 -13.40 -0.92
CA GLY A 101 9.37 -12.56 0.23
C GLY A 101 8.97 -13.34 1.48
N THR A 102 9.25 -12.79 2.67
CA THR A 102 8.72 -13.32 3.94
C THR A 102 8.21 -12.25 4.89
N ILE A 103 7.42 -12.70 5.86
CA ILE A 103 7.03 -11.95 7.06
C ILE A 103 7.80 -12.57 8.22
N ILE A 104 8.56 -11.78 8.99
CA ILE A 104 9.24 -12.29 10.18
C ILE A 104 8.20 -12.73 11.22
N LYS A 105 8.45 -13.91 11.81
CA LYS A 105 7.62 -14.51 12.87
C LYS A 105 8.43 -14.64 14.17
N PRO A 106 7.78 -14.69 15.35
CA PRO A 106 6.34 -14.70 15.62
C PRO A 106 5.64 -13.39 15.29
N LYS A 107 4.29 -13.39 15.29
CA LYS A 107 3.46 -12.24 14.90
C LYS A 107 3.84 -10.96 15.66
N LEU A 108 4.01 -11.09 16.97
CA LEU A 108 4.38 -10.04 17.91
C LEU A 108 5.28 -10.64 19.00
N GLY A 109 5.97 -9.79 19.75
CA GLY A 109 6.81 -10.19 20.89
C GLY A 109 8.29 -10.42 20.55
N LEU A 110 8.66 -10.41 19.27
CA LEU A 110 10.07 -10.51 18.87
C LEU A 110 10.79 -9.18 19.15
N GLN A 111 11.85 -9.25 19.96
CA GLN A 111 12.71 -8.12 20.30
C GLN A 111 13.55 -7.67 19.09
N PRO A 112 14.07 -6.43 19.08
CA PRO A 112 14.84 -5.86 17.96
C PRO A 112 15.98 -6.74 17.44
N LYS A 113 16.83 -7.23 18.35
CA LYS A 113 18.01 -8.01 17.97
C LYS A 113 17.64 -9.35 17.30
N PRO A 114 16.80 -10.22 17.89
CA PRO A 114 16.30 -11.42 17.22
C PRO A 114 15.57 -11.13 15.89
N PHE A 115 14.88 -9.98 15.80
CA PHE A 115 14.23 -9.56 14.55
C PHE A 115 15.27 -9.30 13.45
N GLY A 116 16.34 -8.57 13.75
CA GLY A 116 17.46 -8.33 12.83
C GLY A 116 18.18 -9.62 12.43
N GLU A 117 18.41 -10.54 13.38
CA GLU A 117 19.02 -11.85 13.11
C GLU A 117 18.16 -12.70 12.16
N ALA A 118 16.84 -12.73 12.37
CA ALA A 118 15.91 -13.41 11.49
C ALA A 118 15.88 -12.77 10.09
N CYS A 119 15.97 -11.44 10.00
CA CYS A 119 16.06 -10.74 8.73
C CYS A 119 17.32 -11.13 7.95
N TYR A 120 18.48 -11.09 8.62
CA TYR A 120 19.76 -11.51 8.05
C TYR A 120 19.70 -12.95 7.54
N ALA A 121 19.20 -13.88 8.35
CA ALA A 121 19.10 -15.30 7.99
C ALA A 121 18.25 -15.52 6.74
N PHE A 122 17.10 -14.85 6.63
CA PHE A 122 16.28 -14.96 5.42
C PHE A 122 16.96 -14.35 4.18
N TRP A 123 17.61 -13.19 4.31
CA TRP A 123 18.26 -12.53 3.18
C TRP A 123 19.48 -13.26 2.62
N GLN A 124 19.97 -14.32 3.27
CA GLN A 124 20.97 -15.20 2.67
C GLN A 124 20.48 -15.89 1.39
N GLY A 125 19.17 -16.06 1.21
CA GLY A 125 18.58 -16.61 -0.02
C GLY A 125 17.36 -15.86 -0.54
N GLY A 126 16.71 -15.04 0.28
CA GLY A 126 15.52 -14.28 -0.09
C GLY A 126 15.81 -12.84 -0.54
N ASP A 127 14.77 -12.20 -1.08
CA ASP A 127 14.84 -10.85 -1.66
C ASP A 127 14.18 -9.80 -0.77
N PHE A 128 13.00 -10.11 -0.26
CA PHE A 128 12.08 -9.15 0.33
C PHE A 128 11.62 -9.56 1.72
N ILE A 129 11.64 -8.64 2.67
CA ILE A 129 11.06 -8.85 3.99
C ILE A 129 10.03 -7.76 4.23
N LYS A 130 8.89 -8.11 4.84
CA LYS A 130 7.96 -7.12 5.39
C LYS A 130 7.76 -7.34 6.88
N ASN A 131 7.44 -6.26 7.58
CA ASN A 131 6.85 -6.36 8.91
C ASN A 131 5.49 -7.08 8.86
N GLU A 132 5.11 -7.61 10.01
CA GLU A 132 3.74 -8.02 10.30
C GLU A 132 2.79 -6.80 10.31
N GLU A 133 1.51 -6.96 9.93
CA GLU A 133 0.57 -5.81 9.87
C GLU A 133 0.33 -5.15 11.24
N LEU A 134 0.37 -5.94 12.31
CA LEU A 134 0.21 -5.45 13.68
C LEU A 134 1.53 -4.96 14.27
N GLN A 135 2.68 -5.31 13.70
CA GLN A 135 3.99 -4.90 14.23
C GLN A 135 4.31 -3.48 13.79
N GLY A 136 4.25 -2.53 14.73
CA GLY A 136 4.53 -1.12 14.54
C GLY A 136 5.65 -0.66 15.48
N ASN A 137 5.32 0.22 16.43
CA ASN A 137 6.26 0.77 17.41
C ASN A 137 5.93 0.32 18.85
N GLN A 138 5.74 -0.98 19.07
CA GLN A 138 5.45 -1.51 20.40
C GLN A 138 6.63 -1.35 21.37
N VAL A 139 6.33 -1.29 22.67
CA VAL A 139 7.32 -1.15 23.75
C VAL A 139 8.41 -2.23 23.72
N PHE A 140 8.09 -3.44 23.25
CA PHE A 140 9.03 -4.56 23.17
C PHE A 140 9.87 -4.54 21.87
N CYS A 141 9.54 -3.71 20.89
CA CYS A 141 10.23 -3.65 19.61
C CYS A 141 10.10 -2.25 19.01
N GLN A 142 10.71 -1.27 19.68
CA GLN A 142 10.62 0.12 19.26
C GLN A 142 11.34 0.32 17.92
N MET A 143 10.73 1.09 17.02
CA MET A 143 11.25 1.33 15.66
C MET A 143 12.63 1.98 15.70
N ASN A 144 12.90 2.83 16.69
CA ASN A 144 14.18 3.51 16.87
C ASN A 144 15.35 2.58 17.25
N VAL A 145 15.06 1.34 17.65
CA VAL A 145 16.04 0.29 17.91
C VAL A 145 16.00 -0.78 16.82
N CYS A 146 14.81 -1.21 16.42
CA CYS A 146 14.61 -2.29 15.46
C CYS A 146 15.06 -1.92 14.04
N ILE A 147 14.71 -0.74 13.54
CA ILE A 147 15.08 -0.35 12.16
C ILE A 147 16.62 -0.27 11.98
N PRO A 148 17.40 0.33 12.90
CA PRO A 148 18.86 0.26 12.84
C PRO A 148 19.42 -1.18 12.77
N ASP A 149 18.88 -2.10 13.57
CA ASP A 149 19.29 -3.51 13.56
C ASP A 149 18.94 -4.21 12.23
N VAL A 150 17.77 -3.93 11.67
CA VAL A 150 17.36 -4.42 10.34
C VAL A 150 18.29 -3.88 9.25
N VAL A 151 18.64 -2.59 9.30
CA VAL A 151 19.56 -1.97 8.34
C VAL A 151 20.96 -2.59 8.42
N LYS A 152 21.44 -2.87 9.64
CA LYS A 152 22.71 -3.58 9.88
C LYS A 152 22.67 -4.98 9.27
N ALA A 153 21.61 -5.75 9.55
CA ALA A 153 21.38 -7.09 9.01
C ALA A 153 21.35 -7.09 7.47
N MET A 154 20.63 -6.13 6.88
CA MET A 154 20.52 -6.03 5.42
C MET A 154 21.87 -5.78 4.77
N ARG A 155 22.70 -4.90 5.34
CA ARG A 155 24.05 -4.64 4.81
C ARG A 155 24.96 -5.85 4.87
N ALA A 156 24.93 -6.59 5.98
CA ALA A 156 25.69 -7.83 6.09
C ALA A 156 25.27 -8.81 4.99
N ALA A 157 23.97 -9.01 4.80
CA ALA A 157 23.45 -9.89 3.75
C ALA A 157 23.79 -9.40 2.32
N ILE A 158 23.68 -8.10 2.03
CA ILE A 158 24.08 -7.53 0.72
C ILE A 158 25.57 -7.76 0.48
N LYS A 159 26.42 -7.49 1.48
CA LYS A 159 27.87 -7.66 1.38
C LYS A 159 28.27 -9.11 1.09
N GLU A 160 27.60 -10.07 1.72
CA GLU A 160 27.92 -11.50 1.59
C GLU A 160 27.35 -12.12 0.32
N THR A 161 26.12 -11.76 -0.04
CA THR A 161 25.42 -12.36 -1.21
C THR A 161 25.67 -11.60 -2.51
N GLY A 162 26.21 -10.39 -2.45
CA GLY A 162 26.33 -9.48 -3.60
C GLY A 162 25.00 -9.02 -4.20
N SER A 163 23.88 -9.38 -3.59
CA SER A 163 22.53 -9.14 -4.11
C SER A 163 21.84 -8.05 -3.30
N SER A 164 21.16 -7.11 -3.98
CA SER A 164 20.30 -6.12 -3.34
C SER A 164 19.15 -6.79 -2.57
N LYS A 165 18.71 -6.15 -1.48
CA LYS A 165 17.65 -6.64 -0.60
C LYS A 165 16.61 -5.56 -0.35
N LEU A 166 15.38 -5.96 -0.07
CA LEU A 166 14.26 -5.07 0.17
C LEU A 166 13.64 -5.32 1.54
N PHE A 167 13.23 -4.22 2.20
CA PHE A 167 12.48 -4.25 3.44
C PHE A 167 11.29 -3.30 3.37
N SER A 168 10.08 -3.83 3.58
CA SER A 168 8.85 -3.06 3.73
C SER A 168 8.61 -2.77 5.22
N ALA A 169 9.05 -1.59 5.65
CA ALA A 169 8.82 -1.11 7.00
C ALA A 169 7.34 -0.73 7.22
N ASN A 170 6.76 -1.19 8.33
CA ASN A 170 5.41 -0.78 8.72
C ASN A 170 5.44 0.62 9.34
N ILE A 171 4.84 1.60 8.65
CA ILE A 171 4.71 2.99 9.12
C ILE A 171 3.30 3.29 9.67
N THR A 172 2.42 2.29 9.77
CA THR A 172 1.04 2.46 10.21
C THR A 172 0.97 3.16 11.57
N ALA A 173 0.21 4.25 11.62
CA ALA A 173 -0.08 5.01 12.82
C ALA A 173 -1.53 5.50 12.77
N ASP A 174 -2.05 5.92 13.92
CA ASP A 174 -3.36 6.54 14.08
C ASP A 174 -3.40 7.97 13.52
N ASP A 175 -2.28 8.71 13.62
CA ASP A 175 -2.15 10.06 13.09
C ASP A 175 -1.33 10.12 11.77
N PRO A 176 -1.81 10.83 10.73
CA PRO A 176 -1.06 10.99 9.48
C PRO A 176 0.33 11.63 9.64
N SER A 177 0.50 12.56 10.57
CA SER A 177 1.78 13.21 10.83
C SER A 177 2.78 12.23 11.43
N GLU A 178 2.32 11.35 12.33
CA GLU A 178 3.13 10.24 12.87
C GLU A 178 3.49 9.22 11.78
N MET A 179 2.57 8.87 10.88
CA MET A 179 2.86 8.00 9.74
C MET A 179 3.96 8.61 8.85
N ILE A 180 3.88 9.91 8.57
CA ILE A 180 4.93 10.64 7.83
C ILE A 180 6.24 10.66 8.61
N ALA A 181 6.21 10.90 9.93
CA ALA A 181 7.40 10.92 10.77
C ALA A 181 8.11 9.56 10.78
N ARG A 182 7.36 8.45 10.89
CA ARG A 182 7.89 7.09 10.77
C ARG A 182 8.51 6.83 9.40
N GLY A 183 7.84 7.23 8.32
CA GLY A 183 8.39 7.14 6.96
C GLY A 183 9.72 7.90 6.82
N LYS A 184 9.76 9.17 7.25
CA LYS A 184 10.98 9.99 7.26
C LYS A 184 12.08 9.37 8.13
N TYR A 185 11.73 8.81 9.28
CA TYR A 185 12.69 8.15 10.16
C TYR A 185 13.33 6.94 9.46
N VAL A 186 12.53 6.05 8.85
CA VAL A 186 13.04 4.88 8.10
C VAL A 186 13.95 5.32 6.95
N LEU A 187 13.55 6.34 6.18
CA LEU A 187 14.38 6.92 5.11
C LEU A 187 15.70 7.50 5.65
N SER A 188 15.67 8.15 6.82
CA SER A 188 16.89 8.72 7.43
C SER A 188 17.92 7.66 7.83
N GLN A 189 17.48 6.44 8.20
CA GLN A 189 18.39 5.33 8.52
C GLN A 189 19.14 4.81 7.29
N ARG A 190 18.61 5.05 6.08
CA ARG A 190 19.31 4.80 4.81
C ARG A 190 20.38 5.87 4.54
N GLN A 191 20.08 7.15 4.77
CA GLN A 191 20.98 8.28 4.45
C GLN A 191 22.19 8.39 5.37
N ARG A 192 22.13 7.90 6.61
CA ARG A 192 23.27 7.89 7.55
C ARG A 192 24.47 7.04 7.08
N HIS A 193 24.37 6.36 5.93
CA HIS A 193 25.38 5.41 5.47
C HIS A 193 25.47 5.40 3.93
N PRO A 194 26.43 6.14 3.35
CA PRO A 194 26.42 6.64 1.97
C PRO A 194 26.64 5.60 0.85
N HIS A 195 26.73 4.31 1.14
CA HIS A 195 26.94 3.25 0.13
C HIS A 195 25.64 2.74 -0.54
N TRP A 196 24.54 3.47 -0.39
CA TRP A 196 23.23 3.13 -0.95
C TRP A 196 22.97 4.00 -2.17
N HIS A 197 22.84 3.38 -3.36
CA HIS A 197 22.59 4.10 -4.62
C HIS A 197 21.44 5.10 -4.48
N HIS A 198 21.73 6.33 -4.93
CA HIS A 198 21.00 7.57 -4.65
C HIS A 198 19.87 7.86 -5.67
N GLU A 199 19.75 7.06 -6.74
CA GLU A 199 19.07 7.48 -7.98
C GLU A 199 17.56 7.19 -8.09
N LEU A 200 16.90 6.69 -7.04
CA LEU A 200 15.54 6.11 -7.22
C LEU A 200 14.39 6.88 -6.56
N TRP A 201 14.66 8.02 -5.92
CA TRP A 201 13.62 8.77 -5.18
C TRP A 201 13.71 10.29 -5.32
N GLN A 202 14.56 10.83 -6.19
CA GLN A 202 14.65 12.28 -6.45
C GLN A 202 13.92 12.75 -7.71
N ASP A 203 13.47 11.83 -8.58
CA ASP A 203 12.72 12.20 -9.79
C ASP A 203 11.21 12.06 -9.53
N GLY A 204 10.69 13.05 -8.80
CA GLY A 204 9.25 13.26 -8.61
C GLY A 204 8.98 14.76 -8.61
N GLY A 205 9.17 15.38 -9.78
CA GLY A 205 8.62 16.70 -10.11
C GLY A 205 7.14 16.61 -10.48
#